data_AF-A0A1C6AGU4-F1
#
_entry.id   AF-A0A1C6AGU4-F1
#
_cell.length_a   1.000
_cell.length_b   1.000
_cell.length_c   1.000
_cell.angle_alpha   90.00
_cell.angle_beta   90.00
_cell.angle_gamma   90.00
#
_symmetry.space_group_name_H-M   'P 1'
#
loop_
_entity.id
_entity.type
_entity.pdbx_description
1 polymer ?
#
loop_
_entity_poly.entity_id
_entity_poly.type
_entity_poly.pdbx_seq_one_letter_code
_entity_poly.pdbx_strand_id
1 'polypeptide(L)'
;MNNTLYEITDKYLKVLDNLEIDEETGEILNAEELDELSGAFEEKSEAVACYIKNSEVFIGDLKAEEVNLAKRRKQTEKRIDYLKNVLTACLDAAGRDKVETTKVRVSFRKSVAVSIDDEKALPADFIVETVTTKPDKAAIKKAIQSGQEVSGASLVENRNLQIK
;
A
#
# COMPACT_ATOMS: atom_id res chain seq x y z
N MET A 1 -23.30 12.90 0.82
CA MET A 1 -24.20 11.73 0.86
C MET A 1 -23.47 10.67 1.67
N ASN A 2 -24.03 10.26 2.81
CA ASN A 2 -23.53 9.12 3.58
C ASN A 2 -23.64 7.89 2.69
N ASN A 3 -22.52 7.42 2.15
CA ASN A 3 -22.48 6.23 1.30
C ASN A 3 -22.28 5.00 2.20
N THR A 4 -23.20 4.82 3.15
CA THR A 4 -23.20 3.67 4.07
C THR A 4 -24.07 2.56 3.46
N LEU A 5 -23.54 1.35 3.40
CA LEU A 5 -24.25 0.18 2.83
C LEU A 5 -25.39 -0.29 3.74
N TYR A 6 -25.19 -0.18 5.06
CA TYR A 6 -26.17 -0.57 6.08
C TYR A 6 -26.47 0.60 7.01
N GLU A 7 -27.74 0.71 7.41
CA GLU A 7 -28.16 1.60 8.49
C GLU A 7 -27.94 0.91 9.83
N ILE A 8 -27.44 1.67 10.81
CA ILE A 8 -27.19 1.22 12.18
C ILE A 8 -27.97 2.15 13.09
N THR A 9 -28.61 1.62 14.12
CA THR A 9 -29.34 2.44 15.08
C THR A 9 -28.41 3.46 15.74
N ASP A 10 -28.86 4.72 15.86
CA ASP A 10 -28.11 5.84 16.44
C ASP A 10 -27.42 5.51 17.78
N LYS A 11 -28.04 4.67 18.61
CA LYS A 11 -27.48 4.22 19.88
C LYS A 11 -26.14 3.53 19.70
N TYR A 12 -26.07 2.55 18.79
CA TYR A 12 -24.86 1.78 18.52
C TYR A 12 -23.86 2.58 17.68
N LEU A 13 -24.36 3.32 16.69
CA LEU A 13 -23.52 4.12 15.79
C LEU A 13 -22.68 5.15 16.55
N LYS A 14 -23.28 5.86 17.52
CA LYS A 14 -22.55 6.87 18.32
C LYS A 14 -21.38 6.29 19.11
N VAL A 15 -21.53 5.09 19.66
CA VAL A 15 -20.44 4.43 20.40
C VAL A 15 -19.36 3.97 19.43
N LEU A 16 -19.77 3.36 18.32
CA LEU A 16 -18.83 2.84 17.31
C LEU A 16 -18.02 3.96 16.64
N ASP A 17 -18.61 5.12 16.38
CA ASP A 17 -17.92 6.29 15.82
C ASP A 17 -17.01 7.00 16.83
N ASN A 18 -17.24 6.82 18.13
CA ASN A 18 -16.41 7.38 19.21
C ASN A 18 -15.32 6.42 19.69
N LEU A 19 -15.13 5.28 19.03
CA LEU A 19 -14.03 4.38 19.36
C LEU A 19 -12.69 5.07 19.08
N GLU A 20 -11.87 5.18 20.11
CA GLU A 20 -10.53 5.71 20.02
C GLU A 20 -9.60 4.62 19.50
N ILE A 21 -8.80 4.96 18.48
CA ILE A 21 -7.91 4.03 17.81
C ILE A 21 -6.48 4.53 17.99
N ASP A 22 -5.59 3.63 18.38
CA ASP A 22 -4.15 3.87 18.32
C ASP A 22 -3.72 3.93 16.85
N GLU A 23 -3.23 5.09 16.41
CA GLU A 23 -2.91 5.33 14.98
C GLU A 23 -1.77 4.45 14.45
N GLU A 24 -0.93 3.89 15.31
CA GLU A 24 0.24 3.09 14.92
C GLU A 24 -0.11 1.60 14.82
N THR A 25 -0.89 1.09 15.76
CA THR A 25 -1.23 -0.34 15.88
C THR A 25 -2.61 -0.68 15.33
N GLY A 26 -3.52 0.30 15.26
CA GLY A 26 -4.92 0.10 14.90
C GLY A 26 -5.76 -0.53 16.01
N GLU A 27 -5.23 -0.63 17.24
CA GLU A 27 -5.95 -1.17 18.39
C GLU A 27 -7.00 -0.18 18.91
N ILE A 28 -8.15 -0.70 19.32
CA ILE A 28 -9.23 0.10 19.94
C ILE A 28 -8.88 0.30 21.42
N LEU A 29 -8.73 1.54 21.85
CA LEU A 29 -8.27 1.92 23.19
C LEU A 29 -9.38 1.94 24.24
N ASN A 30 -10.62 2.19 23.83
CA ASN A 30 -11.80 2.27 24.70
C ASN A 30 -12.83 1.17 24.37
N ALA A 31 -12.35 -0.06 24.12
CA ALA A 31 -13.22 -1.18 23.75
C ALA A 31 -14.29 -1.51 24.81
N GLU A 32 -14.04 -1.15 26.07
CA GLU A 32 -14.95 -1.30 27.20
C GLU A 32 -16.28 -0.54 27.00
N GLU A 33 -16.28 0.60 26.30
CA GLU A 33 -17.51 1.35 25.99
C GLU A 33 -18.50 0.53 25.15
N LEU A 34 -17.97 -0.34 24.28
CA LEU A 34 -18.79 -1.24 23.50
C LEU A 34 -19.44 -2.29 24.41
N ASP A 35 -18.75 -2.76 25.44
CA ASP A 35 -19.22 -3.74 26.41
C ASP A 35 -20.24 -3.19 27.41
N GLU A 36 -20.11 -1.93 27.79
CA GLU A 36 -21.09 -1.22 28.62
C GLU A 36 -22.40 -0.93 27.88
N LEU A 37 -22.40 -1.04 26.56
CA LEU A 37 -23.57 -0.80 25.74
C LEU A 37 -24.65 -1.86 25.96
N SER A 38 -25.66 -1.48 26.74
CA SER A 38 -26.84 -2.30 27.01
C SER A 38 -27.61 -2.68 25.72
N GLY A 39 -28.09 -3.91 25.63
CA GLY A 39 -28.90 -4.37 24.49
C GLY A 39 -28.98 -5.90 24.43
N ALA A 40 -29.84 -6.41 23.55
CA ALA A 40 -29.80 -7.84 23.22
C ALA A 40 -28.46 -8.14 22.50
N PHE A 41 -27.89 -9.30 22.77
CA PHE A 41 -26.61 -9.71 22.19
C PHE A 41 -26.69 -9.69 20.65
N GLU A 42 -27.81 -10.13 20.09
CA GLU A 42 -28.08 -10.17 18.67
C GLU A 42 -28.06 -8.77 18.04
N GLU A 43 -28.71 -7.78 18.67
CA GLU A 43 -28.75 -6.39 18.16
C GLU A 43 -27.36 -5.74 18.18
N LYS A 44 -26.61 -5.92 19.27
CA LYS A 44 -25.23 -5.42 19.37
C LYS A 44 -24.34 -6.08 18.32
N SER A 45 -24.45 -7.40 18.15
CA SER A 45 -23.67 -8.15 17.17
C SER A 45 -23.98 -7.73 15.75
N GLU A 46 -25.25 -7.52 15.42
CA GLU A 46 -25.70 -7.03 14.11
C GLU A 46 -25.17 -5.61 13.84
N ALA A 47 -25.28 -4.69 14.80
CA ALA A 47 -24.79 -3.33 14.67
C ALA A 47 -23.27 -3.29 14.39
N VAL A 48 -22.48 -4.06 15.15
CA VAL A 48 -21.02 -4.16 14.95
C VAL A 48 -20.71 -4.76 13.58
N ALA A 49 -21.41 -5.82 13.16
CA ALA A 49 -21.20 -6.45 11.86
C ALA A 49 -21.52 -5.49 10.70
N CYS A 50 -22.62 -4.75 10.79
CA CYS A 50 -22.99 -3.73 9.81
C CYS A 50 -21.96 -2.59 9.76
N TYR A 51 -21.42 -2.18 10.91
CA TYR A 51 -20.38 -1.16 10.98
C TYR A 51 -19.09 -1.60 10.29
N ILE A 52 -18.68 -2.85 10.50
CA ILE A 52 -17.51 -3.44 9.83
C ILE A 52 -17.73 -3.44 8.31
N LYS A 53 -18.89 -3.87 7.82
CA LYS A 53 -19.18 -3.84 6.36
C LYS A 53 -19.16 -2.44 5.78
N ASN A 54 -19.71 -1.45 6.50
CA ASN A 54 -19.64 -0.04 6.09
C ASN A 54 -18.17 0.43 6.02
N SER A 55 -17.36 0.06 7.01
CA SER A 55 -15.93 0.38 7.05
C SER A 55 -15.15 -0.28 5.91
N GLU A 56 -15.47 -1.52 5.55
CA GLU A 56 -14.86 -2.21 4.39
C GLU A 56 -15.16 -1.51 3.06
N VAL A 57 -16.39 -1.02 2.88
CA VAL A 57 -16.77 -0.20 1.71
C VAL A 57 -15.95 1.09 1.69
N PHE A 58 -15.84 1.78 2.83
CA PHE A 58 -15.05 3.00 2.94
C PHE A 58 -13.56 2.77 2.65
N ILE A 59 -12.98 1.66 3.12
CA ILE A 59 -11.61 1.24 2.76
C ILE A 59 -11.47 1.05 1.24
N GLY A 60 -12.49 0.49 0.59
CA GLY A 60 -12.53 0.37 -0.87
C GLY A 60 -12.45 1.72 -1.58
N ASP A 61 -13.25 2.69 -1.12
CA ASP A 61 -13.26 4.05 -1.64
C ASP A 61 -11.92 4.77 -1.42
N LEU A 62 -11.32 4.62 -0.23
CA LEU A 62 -10.00 5.17 0.08
C LEU A 62 -8.93 4.62 -0.86
N LYS A 63 -8.88 3.29 -1.06
CA LYS A 63 -7.93 2.66 -2.00
C LYS A 63 -8.12 3.15 -3.44
N ALA A 64 -9.37 3.36 -3.86
CA ALA A 64 -9.65 3.91 -5.18
C ALA A 64 -9.10 5.34 -5.32
N GLU A 65 -9.25 6.16 -4.29
CA GLU A 65 -8.74 7.54 -4.31
C GLU A 65 -7.21 7.59 -4.20
N GLU A 66 -6.57 6.72 -3.43
CA GLU A 66 -5.11 6.57 -3.41
C GLU A 66 -4.54 6.29 -4.80
N VAL A 67 -5.18 5.39 -5.56
CA VAL A 67 -4.79 5.09 -6.94
C VAL A 67 -4.94 6.34 -7.83
N ASN A 68 -6.01 7.10 -7.67
CA ASN A 68 -6.22 8.36 -8.41
C ASN A 68 -5.16 9.40 -8.08
N LEU A 69 -4.84 9.60 -6.80
CA LEU A 69 -3.80 10.52 -6.33
C LEU A 69 -2.42 10.08 -6.84
N ALA A 70 -2.10 8.79 -6.77
CA ALA A 70 -0.86 8.25 -7.30
C ALA A 70 -0.75 8.46 -8.82
N LYS A 71 -1.85 8.33 -9.57
CA LYS A 71 -1.90 8.62 -11.01
C LYS A 71 -1.65 10.09 -11.29
N ARG A 72 -2.30 11.01 -10.56
CA ARG A 72 -2.09 12.46 -10.68
C ARG A 72 -0.63 12.86 -10.37
N ARG A 73 -0.04 12.29 -9.31
CA ARG A 73 1.38 12.48 -8.98
C ARG A 73 2.28 12.08 -10.15
N LYS A 74 2.12 10.85 -10.67
CA LYS A 74 2.91 10.33 -11.80
C LYS A 74 2.75 11.17 -13.08
N GLN A 75 1.56 11.70 -13.34
CA GLN A 75 1.34 12.59 -14.49
C GLN A 75 2.10 13.91 -14.34
N THR A 76 2.08 14.50 -13.15
CA THR A 76 2.83 15.73 -12.84
C THR A 76 4.34 15.50 -12.95
N GLU A 77 4.85 14.37 -12.43
CA GLU A 77 6.26 13.98 -12.58
C GLU A 77 6.67 13.89 -14.05
N LYS A 78 5.91 13.16 -14.87
CA LYS A 78 6.17 13.06 -16.31
C LYS A 78 6.14 14.42 -17.00
N ARG A 79 5.21 15.31 -16.61
CA ARG A 79 5.13 16.67 -17.15
C ARG A 79 6.37 17.48 -16.78
N ILE A 80 6.85 17.37 -15.54
CA ILE A 80 8.09 18.03 -15.10
C ILE A 80 9.28 17.52 -15.90
N ASP A 81 9.41 16.21 -16.10
CA ASP A 81 10.52 15.65 -16.86
C ASP A 81 10.48 16.04 -18.34
N TYR A 82 9.30 16.09 -18.94
CA TYR A 82 9.12 16.66 -20.27
C TYR A 82 9.60 18.12 -20.34
N LEU A 83 9.21 18.95 -19.37
CA LEU A 83 9.63 20.36 -19.33
C LEU A 83 11.15 20.52 -19.12
N LYS A 84 11.79 19.63 -18.34
CA LYS A 84 13.26 19.59 -18.22
C LYS A 84 13.90 19.26 -19.57
N ASN A 85 13.38 18.26 -20.29
CA ASN A 85 13.91 17.89 -21.61
C ASN A 85 13.76 19.02 -22.63
N VAL A 86 12.63 19.74 -22.61
CA VAL A 86 12.44 20.95 -23.44
C VAL A 86 13.49 22.01 -23.08
N LEU A 87 13.72 22.25 -21.79
CA LEU A 87 14.71 23.22 -21.34
C LEU A 87 16.14 22.81 -21.77
N THR A 88 16.49 21.53 -21.67
CA THR A 88 17.74 20.98 -22.21
C THR A 88 17.86 21.25 -23.71
N ALA A 89 16.86 20.90 -24.50
CA ALA A 89 16.88 21.14 -25.95
C ALA A 89 17.00 22.63 -26.30
N CYS A 90 16.37 23.53 -25.53
CA CYS A 90 16.53 24.98 -25.71
C CYS A 90 17.95 25.46 -25.39
N LEU A 91 18.58 24.93 -24.35
CA LEU A 91 19.96 25.23 -23.98
C LEU A 91 20.94 24.75 -25.05
N ASP A 92 20.75 23.52 -25.54
CA ASP A 92 21.56 22.92 -26.61
C ASP A 92 21.45 23.71 -27.91
N ALA A 93 20.22 24.05 -28.33
CA ALA A 93 19.97 24.86 -29.53
C ALA A 93 20.56 26.28 -29.42
N ALA A 94 20.65 26.83 -28.21
CA ALA A 94 21.29 28.11 -27.95
C ALA A 94 22.82 28.01 -27.75
N GLY A 95 23.38 26.79 -27.74
CA GLY A 95 24.80 26.55 -27.46
C GLY A 95 25.23 27.00 -26.06
N ARG A 96 24.35 26.89 -25.05
CA ARG A 96 24.60 27.35 -23.67
C ARG A 96 24.52 26.21 -22.68
N ASP A 97 25.59 26.00 -21.92
CA ASP A 97 25.61 24.99 -20.83
C ASP A 97 24.97 25.49 -19.51
N LYS A 98 24.67 26.79 -19.42
CA LYS A 98 24.09 27.42 -18.24
C LYS A 98 23.21 28.62 -18.58
N VAL A 99 22.17 28.81 -17.78
CA VAL A 99 21.33 30.02 -17.75
C VAL A 99 21.15 30.45 -16.31
N GLU A 100 21.36 31.73 -16.04
CA GLU A 100 21.19 32.31 -14.72
C GLU A 100 20.38 33.59 -14.82
N THR A 101 19.41 33.73 -13.93
CA THR A 101 18.53 34.89 -13.79
C THR A 101 18.43 35.23 -12.31
N THR A 102 17.78 36.36 -11.99
CA THR A 102 17.52 36.75 -10.59
C THR A 102 16.73 35.71 -9.80
N LYS A 103 15.95 34.84 -10.47
CA LYS A 103 15.07 33.87 -9.81
C LYS A 103 15.59 32.43 -9.84
N VAL A 104 16.33 32.04 -10.87
CA VAL A 104 16.75 30.65 -11.08
C VAL A 104 18.12 30.56 -11.76
N ARG A 105 18.87 29.52 -11.40
CA ARG A 105 20.10 29.08 -12.07
C ARG A 105 19.89 27.66 -12.58
N VAL A 106 20.14 27.45 -13.87
CA VAL A 106 20.05 26.17 -14.57
C VAL A 106 21.43 25.86 -15.14
N SER A 107 21.94 24.67 -14.84
CA SER A 107 23.24 24.20 -15.33
C SER A 107 23.26 22.68 -15.42
N PHE A 108 24.00 22.14 -16.37
CA PHE A 108 24.24 20.71 -16.43
C PHE A 108 25.23 20.29 -15.34
N ARG A 109 24.90 19.19 -14.63
CA ARG A 109 25.83 18.49 -13.75
C ARG A 109 26.40 17.31 -14.54
N LYS A 110 27.73 17.11 -14.47
CA LYS A 110 28.35 15.90 -14.99
C LYS A 110 27.91 14.70 -14.15
N SER A 111 27.30 13.70 -14.78
CA SER A 111 27.06 12.38 -14.20
C SER A 111 27.71 11.33 -15.11
N VAL A 112 28.40 10.37 -14.51
CA VAL A 112 28.97 9.23 -15.22
C VAL A 112 28.08 8.04 -14.93
N ALA A 113 27.62 7.36 -15.97
CA ALA A 113 26.86 6.12 -15.89
C ALA A 113 27.61 5.04 -16.66
N VAL A 114 27.60 3.81 -16.14
CA VAL A 114 28.13 2.65 -16.86
C VAL A 114 27.06 2.17 -17.83
N SER A 115 27.35 2.21 -19.13
CA SER A 115 26.54 1.55 -20.16
C SER A 115 27.06 0.12 -20.29
N ILE A 116 26.18 -0.87 -20.15
CA ILE A 116 26.50 -2.28 -20.37
C ILE A 116 25.84 -2.67 -21.68
N ASP A 117 26.65 -2.91 -22.71
CA ASP A 117 26.16 -3.28 -24.04
C ASP A 117 25.88 -4.79 -24.16
N ASP A 118 26.66 -5.62 -23.45
CA ASP A 118 26.47 -7.07 -23.34
C ASP A 118 26.88 -7.57 -21.95
N GLU A 119 25.90 -8.00 -21.15
CA GLU A 119 26.10 -8.54 -19.80
C GLU A 119 26.92 -9.84 -19.79
N LYS A 120 26.91 -10.63 -20.87
CA LYS A 120 27.63 -11.92 -20.94
C LYS A 120 29.10 -11.75 -21.32
N ALA A 121 29.45 -10.61 -21.91
CA ALA A 121 30.84 -10.24 -22.19
C ALA A 121 31.54 -9.64 -20.96
N LEU A 122 30.79 -9.34 -19.88
CA LEU A 122 31.37 -8.82 -18.65
C LEU A 122 32.19 -9.90 -17.93
N PRO A 123 33.39 -9.55 -17.43
CA PRO A 123 34.14 -10.43 -16.54
C PRO A 123 33.32 -10.83 -15.32
N ALA A 124 33.55 -12.04 -14.80
CA ALA A 124 32.86 -12.56 -13.62
C ALA A 124 32.98 -11.63 -12.38
N ASP A 125 34.04 -10.83 -12.30
CA ASP A 125 34.27 -9.85 -11.23
C ASP A 125 33.20 -8.73 -11.17
N PHE A 126 32.44 -8.52 -12.25
CA PHE A 126 31.38 -7.51 -12.33
C PHE A 126 29.96 -8.10 -12.38
N ILE A 127 29.81 -9.43 -12.29
CA ILE A 127 28.53 -10.13 -12.31
C ILE A 127 28.16 -10.57 -10.89
N VAL A 128 27.03 -10.08 -10.38
CA VAL A 128 26.47 -10.51 -9.10
C VAL A 128 25.33 -11.49 -9.36
N GLU A 129 25.58 -12.78 -9.19
CA GLU A 129 24.53 -13.81 -9.27
C GLU A 129 23.67 -13.79 -8.02
N THR A 130 22.38 -13.46 -8.18
CA THR A 130 21.41 -13.49 -7.08
C THR A 130 20.57 -14.76 -7.18
N VAL A 131 20.98 -15.83 -6.50
CA VAL A 131 20.19 -17.07 -6.38
C VAL A 131 19.24 -16.93 -5.19
N THR A 132 17.95 -16.78 -5.46
CA THR A 132 16.91 -16.72 -4.41
C THR A 132 16.23 -18.08 -4.25
N THR A 133 16.58 -18.81 -3.18
CA THR A 133 15.85 -20.00 -2.75
C THR A 133 14.71 -19.60 -1.81
N LYS A 134 13.46 -19.77 -2.26
CA LYS A 134 12.26 -19.51 -1.44
C LYS A 134 11.54 -20.82 -1.14
N PRO A 135 11.13 -21.09 0.12
CA PRO A 135 10.31 -22.24 0.43
C PRO A 135 8.96 -22.16 -0.29
N ASP A 136 8.57 -23.24 -0.97
CA ASP A 136 7.25 -23.35 -1.56
C ASP A 136 6.22 -23.73 -0.49
N LYS A 137 5.64 -22.70 0.15
CA LYS A 137 4.63 -22.87 1.19
C LYS A 137 3.38 -23.61 0.68
N ALA A 138 3.06 -23.55 -0.61
CA ALA A 138 1.89 -24.22 -1.16
C ALA A 138 2.14 -25.73 -1.31
N ALA A 139 3.32 -26.12 -1.78
CA ALA A 139 3.75 -27.52 -1.82
C ALA A 139 3.86 -28.11 -0.41
N ILE A 140 4.46 -27.37 0.53
CA ILE A 140 4.58 -27.78 1.94
C ILE A 140 3.20 -28.00 2.58
N LYS A 141 2.26 -27.06 2.37
CA LYS A 141 0.89 -27.20 2.88
C LYS A 141 0.19 -28.46 2.34
N LYS A 142 0.33 -28.73 1.03
CA LYS A 142 -0.24 -29.94 0.41
C LYS A 142 0.39 -31.22 0.96
N ALA A 143 1.71 -31.26 1.11
CA ALA A 143 2.43 -32.41 1.65
C ALA A 143 1.98 -32.76 3.09
N ILE A 144 1.91 -31.76 3.98
CA ILE A 144 1.45 -31.96 5.36
C ILE A 144 -0.03 -32.40 5.39
N GLN A 145 -0.89 -31.82 4.55
CA GLN A 145 -2.30 -32.23 4.43
C GLN A 145 -2.47 -33.65 3.89
N SER A 146 -1.55 -34.14 3.05
CA SER A 146 -1.53 -35.52 2.54
C SER A 146 -0.93 -36.53 3.52
N GLY A 147 -0.59 -36.13 4.75
CA GLY A 147 -0.01 -36.99 5.78
C GLY A 147 1.51 -37.16 5.70
N GLN A 148 2.19 -36.34 4.90
CA GLN A 148 3.65 -36.36 4.77
C GLN A 148 4.27 -35.37 5.77
N GLU A 149 5.13 -35.85 6.66
CA GLU A 149 5.85 -34.97 7.58
C GLU A 149 6.90 -34.14 6.84
N VAL A 150 6.77 -32.81 6.92
CA VAL A 150 7.76 -31.86 6.39
C VAL A 150 8.52 -31.27 7.59
N SER A 151 9.75 -31.73 7.80
CA SER A 151 10.61 -31.21 8.87
C SER A 151 10.77 -29.69 8.75
N GLY A 152 10.43 -28.96 9.81
CA GLY A 152 10.49 -27.49 9.86
C GLY A 152 9.21 -26.76 9.43
N ALA A 153 8.10 -27.46 9.16
CA ALA A 153 6.81 -26.85 8.86
C ALA A 153 5.66 -27.51 9.63
N SER A 154 4.74 -26.71 10.16
CA SER A 154 3.53 -27.16 10.86
C SER A 154 2.29 -26.41 10.34
N LEU A 155 1.13 -27.04 10.49
CA LEU A 155 -0.15 -26.38 10.26
C LEU A 155 -0.63 -25.73 11.56
N VAL A 156 -1.01 -24.46 11.48
CA VAL A 156 -1.66 -23.73 12.59
C VAL A 156 -3.10 -23.45 12.16
N GLU A 157 -4.06 -23.92 12.95
CA GLU A 157 -5.47 -23.61 12.74
C GLU A 157 -5.80 -22.24 13.35
N ASN A 158 -6.19 -21.30 12.49
CA ASN A 158 -6.65 -19.97 12.89
C ASN A 158 -8.16 -19.87 12.72
N ARG A 159 -8.87 -19.40 13.75
CA ARG A 159 -10.31 -19.11 13.67
C ARG A 159 -10.48 -17.71 13.07
N ASN A 160 -10.89 -17.65 11.81
CA ASN A 160 -11.13 -16.39 11.10
C ASN A 160 -12.63 -16.06 11.16
N LEU A 161 -12.97 -14.86 11.62
CA LEU A 161 -14.33 -14.35 11.59
C LEU A 161 -14.77 -14.14 10.13
N GLN A 162 -15.99 -14.56 9.79
CA GLN A 162 -16.61 -14.28 8.49
C GLN A 162 -17.90 -13.51 8.69
N ILE A 163 -17.98 -12.32 8.10
CA ILE A 163 -19.19 -11.49 8.10
C ILE A 163 -19.74 -11.54 6.66
N LYS A 164 -20.95 -12.09 6.48
CA LYS A 164 -21.61 -12.27 5.17
C LYS A 164 -22.82 -11.38 5.03
#